data_AF-A0A416VL77-F1
#
_entry.id   AF-A0A416VL77-F1
#
_cell.length_a   1.000
_cell.length_b   1.000
_cell.length_c   1.000
_cell.angle_alpha   90.00
_cell.angle_beta   90.00
_cell.angle_gamma   90.00
#
_symmetry.space_group_name_H-M   'P 1'
#
loop_
_entity.id
_entity.type
_entity.pdbx_description
1 polymer ?
#
loop_
_entity_poly.entity_id
_entity_poly.type
_entity_poly.pdbx_seq_one_letter_code
_entity_poly.pdbx_strand_id
1 'polypeptide(L)' 'MGEICHNCKSEDTFFDGELYQCIHCRYMWVPETSVKSLKPQNPVVEEPKSPKKNLAEKV' A
#
# COMPACT_ATOMS: atom_id res chain seq x y z
N MET A 1 -8.12 -7.46 23.38
CA MET A 1 -8.59 -6.21 22.76
C MET A 1 -8.67 -6.46 21.26
N GLY A 2 -9.88 -6.51 20.69
CA GLY A 2 -10.09 -6.64 19.24
C GLY A 2 -10.15 -5.25 18.57
N GLU A 3 -9.97 -5.18 17.25
CA GLU A 3 -10.17 -3.94 16.50
C GLU A 3 -11.66 -3.66 16.30
N ILE A 4 -12.05 -2.38 16.41
CA ILE A 4 -13.43 -1.93 16.17
C ILE A 4 -13.64 -1.78 14.66
N CYS A 5 -14.80 -2.20 14.16
CA CYS A 5 -15.12 -2.03 12.75
C CYS A 5 -15.14 -0.54 12.34
N HIS A 6 -14.33 -0.18 11.33
CA HIS A 6 -14.25 1.20 10.86
C HIS A 6 -15.54 1.69 10.18
N ASN A 7 -16.35 0.77 9.64
CA ASN A 7 -17.57 1.07 8.91
C ASN A 7 -18.78 1.26 9.84
N CYS A 8 -19.11 0.27 10.68
CA CYS A 8 -20.31 0.32 11.53
C CYS A 8 -20.03 0.55 13.04
N LYS A 9 -18.76 0.70 13.43
CA LYS A 9 -18.32 0.90 14.83
C LYS A 9 -18.66 -0.24 15.79
N SER A 10 -18.98 -1.43 15.25
CA SER A 10 -19.19 -2.64 16.04
C SER A 10 -17.88 -3.19 16.59
N GLU A 11 -17.94 -3.73 17.81
CA GLU A 11 -16.85 -4.47 18.46
C GLU A 11 -16.83 -5.95 18.04
N ASP A 12 -17.95 -6.47 17.49
CA ASP A 12 -18.02 -7.82 16.93
C ASP A 12 -17.27 -7.94 15.60
N THR A 13 -15.96 -8.12 15.71
CA THR A 13 -15.03 -8.36 14.60
C THR A 13 -14.26 -9.66 14.84
N PHE A 14 -13.88 -10.35 13.76
CA PHE A 14 -13.03 -11.54 13.83
C PHE A 14 -11.81 -11.38 12.93
N PHE A 15 -10.71 -12.01 13.31
CA PHE A 15 -9.47 -12.03 12.54
C PHE A 15 -9.21 -13.46 12.06
N ASP A 16 -9.05 -13.63 10.74
CA ASP A 16 -8.82 -14.96 10.13
C ASP A 16 -7.34 -15.36 10.08
N GLY A 17 -6.43 -14.43 10.42
CA GLY A 17 -4.98 -14.62 10.28
C GLY A 17 -4.37 -13.69 9.22
N GLU A 18 -5.18 -13.25 8.25
CA GLU A 18 -4.75 -12.34 7.18
C GLU A 18 -5.48 -11.00 7.21
N LEU A 19 -6.79 -11.03 7.48
CA LEU A 19 -7.66 -9.85 7.49
C LEU A 19 -8.64 -9.89 8.67
N TYR A 20 -9.12 -8.71 9.05
CA TYR A 20 -10.24 -8.53 9.94
C TYR A 20 -11.55 -8.49 9.15
N GLN A 21 -12.60 -9.08 9.68
CA GLN A 21 -13.96 -9.02 9.14
C GLN A 21 -14.97 -8.67 10.24
N CYS A 22 -15.90 -7.77 9.93
CA CYS A 22 -17.02 -7.43 10.82
C CYS A 22 -18.22 -8.34 10.56
N ILE A 23 -18.82 -8.87 11.62
CA ILE A 23 -19.97 -9.79 11.54
C ILE A 23 -21.24 -9.05 11.06
N HIS A 24 -21.45 -7.82 11.54
CA HIS A 24 -22.68 -7.06 11.29
C HIS A 24 -22.78 -6.52 9.87
N CYS A 25 -21.70 -5.89 9.38
CA CYS A 25 -21.71 -5.21 8.08
C CYS A 25 -20.88 -5.92 7.00
N ARG A 26 -20.25 -7.06 7.32
CA ARG A 26 -19.39 -7.84 6.40
C ARG A 26 -18.19 -7.05 5.83
N TYR A 27 -17.88 -5.89 6.41
CA TYR A 27 -16.72 -5.09 6.02
C TYR A 27 -15.43 -5.81 6.40
N MET A 28 -14.44 -5.79 5.50
CA MET A 28 -13.15 -6.46 5.66
C MET A 28 -12.00 -5.45 5.53
N TRP A 29 -10.96 -5.58 6.36
CA TRP A 29 -9.77 -4.74 6.30
C TRP A 29 -8.52 -5.49 6.74
N VAL A 30 -7.35 -5.04 6.27
CA VAL A 30 -6.07 -5.62 6.66
C VAL A 30 -5.52 -4.90 7.90
N PRO A 31 -4.84 -5.62 8.83
CA PRO A 31 -4.14 -4.98 9.93
C PRO A 31 -3.05 -4.04 9.42
N GLU A 32 -2.88 -2.88 10.06
CA GLU A 32 -1.82 -1.91 9.72
C GLU A 32 -0.40 -2.53 9.77
N THR A 33 -0.21 -3.56 10.60
CA THR A 33 1.06 -4.30 10.69
C THR A 33 1.40 -5.04 9.39
N SER A 34 0.42 -5.52 8.63
CA SER A 34 0.64 -6.18 7.34
C SER A 34 1.06 -5.20 6.25
N VAL A 35 0.65 -3.93 6.34
CA VAL A 35 0.97 -2.91 5.33
C VAL A 35 2.45 -2.52 5.36
N LYS A 36 3.11 -2.66 6.51
CA LYS A 36 4.54 -2.34 6.67
C LYS A 36 5.48 -3.28 5.89
N SER A 37 5.01 -4.46 5.50
CA SER A 37 5.75 -5.40 4.64
C SER A 37 5.60 -5.09 3.15
N LEU A 38 4.62 -4.27 2.77
CA LEU A 38 4.53 -3.70 1.42
C LEU A 38 5.30 -2.37 1.41
N LYS A 39 6.60 -2.43 1.72
CA LYS A 39 7.49 -1.35 1.28
C LYS A 39 7.35 -1.34 -0.25
N PRO A 40 6.94 -0.22 -0.89
CA PRO A 40 7.09 -0.11 -2.32
C PRO A 40 8.58 -0.35 -2.55
N GLN A 41 8.94 -1.48 -3.15
CA GLN A 41 10.18 -1.53 -3.88
C GLN A 41 9.98 -0.46 -4.94
N ASN A 42 10.49 0.75 -4.69
CA ASN A 42 10.71 1.71 -5.75
C ASN A 42 11.28 0.89 -6.90
N PRO A 43 10.60 0.77 -8.06
CA PRO A 43 11.35 0.40 -9.23
C PRO A 43 12.44 1.45 -9.29
N VAL A 44 13.69 1.01 -9.16
CA VAL A 44 14.85 1.84 -9.46
C VAL A 44 14.63 2.26 -10.90
N VAL A 45 14.04 3.45 -11.09
CA VAL A 45 14.18 4.19 -12.33
C VAL A 45 15.64 4.59 -12.32
N GLU A 46 16.49 3.68 -12.79
CA GLU A 46 17.74 4.09 -13.40
C GLU A 46 17.33 5.00 -14.55
N GLU A 47 17.41 6.29 -14.28
CA GLU A 47 17.46 7.33 -15.30
C GLU A 47 18.49 6.86 -16.34
N PRO A 48 18.11 6.66 -17.62
CA PRO A 48 19.09 6.35 -18.64
C PRO A 48 19.97 7.59 -18.80
N LYS A 49 21.14 7.55 -18.17
CA LYS A 49 22.23 8.50 -18.34
C LYS A 49 22.74 8.36 -19.78
N SER A 50 22.03 8.96 -20.72
CA SER A 50 22.45 9.07 -22.11
C SER A 50 23.20 10.39 -22.33
N PRO A 51 24.33 10.37 -23.06
CA PRO A 51 25.44 11.28 -22.86
C PRO A 51 25.24 12.66 -23.50
N LYS A 52 25.86 13.63 -22.84
CA LYS A 52 26.25 14.95 -23.35
C LYS A 52 26.71 14.86 -24.82
N LYS A 53 25.89 15.31 -25.77
CA LYS A 53 26.36 15.76 -27.09
C LYS A 53 26.22 17.27 -27.16
N ASN A 54 27.33 17.94 -26.85
CA ASN A 54 27.64 19.22 -27.47
C ASN A 54 27.89 18.94 -28.95
N LEU A 55 27.19 19.60 -29.88
CA LEU A 55 27.81 20.30 -31.00
C LEU A 55 26.76 21.12 -31.77
N ALA A 56 27.14 22.35 -32.05
CA ALA A 56 26.40 23.36 -32.79
C ALA A 56 26.17 22.98 -34.27
N GLU A 57 25.13 23.55 -34.91
CA GLU A 57 25.32 24.20 -36.21
C GLU A 57 24.15 25.12 -36.59
N LYS A 58 24.51 26.25 -37.20
CA LYS A 58 23.66 27.27 -37.83
C LYS A 58 22.92 26.70 -39.04
N VAL A 59 21.65 27.09 -39.23
CA VAL A 59 21.10 27.56 -40.52
C VAL A 59 20.09 28.67 -40.23
#